data_AF-A0A1C4NN01-F1
#
_entry.id   AF-A0A1C4NN01-F1
#
_cell.length_a   1.000
_cell.length_b   1.000
_cell.length_c   1.000
_cell.angle_alpha   90.00
_cell.angle_beta   90.00
_cell.angle_gamma   90.00
#
_symmetry.space_group_name_H-M   'P 1'
#
loop_
_entity.id
_entity.type
_entity.pdbx_description
1 polymer ?
#
loop_
_entity_poly.entity_id
_entity_poly.type
_entity_poly.pdbx_seq_one_letter_code
_entity_poly.pdbx_strand_id
1 'polypeptide(L)'
;MSGIGLAGMPMPEWKIRTAKGKEYIFDSLEEAVDALPGYGEGATIWRRDVYRTAPFVTKTQNPWRQVEVPGRADTRETREGEG
;
A
#
# COMPACT_ATOMS: atom_id res chain seq x y z
N MET A 1 -17.46 11.91 -26.93
CA MET A 1 -17.96 10.82 -26.08
C MET A 1 -17.28 10.96 -24.73
N SER A 2 -17.93 11.63 -23.77
CA SER A 2 -17.40 11.83 -22.42
C SER A 2 -17.66 10.55 -21.63
N GLY A 3 -16.57 9.87 -21.23
CA GLY A 3 -16.59 8.55 -20.61
C GLY A 3 -17.51 8.51 -19.38
N ILE A 4 -18.58 7.73 -19.51
CA ILE A 4 -19.41 7.28 -18.40
C ILE A 4 -18.54 6.39 -17.51
N GLY A 5 -18.44 6.69 -16.20
CA GLY A 5 -18.44 5.61 -15.20
C GLY A 5 -17.26 5.40 -14.25
N LEU A 6 -16.45 6.41 -13.89
CA LEU A 6 -15.53 6.27 -12.72
C LEU A 6 -16.00 7.02 -11.47
N ALA A 7 -17.09 7.79 -11.55
CA ALA A 7 -17.69 8.44 -10.40
C ALA A 7 -18.44 7.40 -9.56
N GLY A 8 -17.80 6.87 -8.51
CA GLY A 8 -18.46 6.07 -7.47
C GLY A 8 -17.94 4.66 -7.25
N MET A 9 -16.97 4.16 -8.02
CA MET A 9 -16.33 2.87 -7.70
C MET A 9 -15.21 3.05 -6.66
N PRO A 10 -15.11 2.17 -5.65
CA PRO A 10 -14.00 2.20 -4.71
C PRO A 10 -12.70 1.88 -5.47
N MET A 11 -11.73 2.78 -5.38
CA MET A 11 -10.39 2.59 -5.90
C MET A 11 -9.43 2.28 -4.77
N PRO A 12 -8.53 1.30 -4.93
CA PRO A 12 -7.53 1.02 -3.92
C PRO A 12 -6.52 2.17 -3.88
N GLU A 13 -6.13 2.57 -2.69
CA GLU A 13 -5.04 3.49 -2.45
C GLU A 13 -4.02 2.78 -1.56
N TRP A 14 -2.76 2.91 -1.92
CA TRP A 14 -1.64 2.22 -1.27
C TRP A 14 -0.75 3.25 -0.59
N LYS A 15 -0.22 2.89 0.58
CA LYS A 15 0.66 3.75 1.35
C LYS A 15 1.86 2.99 1.84
N ILE A 16 3.03 3.60 1.73
CA ILE A 16 4.21 3.13 2.44
C ILE A 16 4.45 4.02 3.64
N ARG A 17 4.66 3.41 4.79
CA ARG A 17 5.16 4.09 5.99
C ARG A 17 6.57 3.59 6.29
N THR A 18 7.55 4.47 6.16
CA THR A 18 8.96 4.18 6.47
C THR A 18 9.16 3.93 7.97
N ALA A 19 10.27 3.28 8.35
CA ALA A 19 10.64 3.11 9.77
C ALA A 19 10.79 4.45 10.52
N LYS A 20 11.09 5.54 9.79
CA LYS A 20 11.17 6.91 10.33
C LYS A 20 9.81 7.62 10.42
N GLY A 21 8.71 6.92 10.09
CA GLY A 21 7.36 7.45 10.15
C GLY A 21 6.93 8.30 8.95
N LYS A 22 7.80 8.51 7.94
CA LYS A 22 7.43 9.20 6.70
C LYS A 22 6.46 8.36 5.87
N GLU A 23 5.46 9.00 5.29
CA GLU A 23 4.38 8.37 4.53
C GLU A 23 4.38 8.81 3.05
N TYR A 24 4.09 7.86 2.16
CA TYR A 24 3.99 8.07 0.71
C TYR A 24 2.78 7.32 0.16
N ILE A 25 2.03 7.95 -0.74
CA ILE A 25 0.78 7.42 -1.31
C ILE A 25 0.99 7.04 -2.77
N PHE A 26 0.41 5.91 -3.17
CA PHE A 26 0.47 5.33 -4.51
C PHE A 26 -0.94 4.92 -4.96
N ASP A 27 -1.17 4.98 -6.27
CA ASP A 27 -2.42 4.56 -6.89
C ASP A 27 -2.46 3.04 -7.13
N SER A 28 -1.32 2.34 -7.02
CA SER A 28 -1.21 0.90 -7.26
C SER A 28 -0.32 0.15 -6.24
N LEU A 29 -0.55 -1.17 -6.12
CA LEU A 29 0.28 -2.06 -5.30
C LEU A 29 1.68 -2.19 -5.87
N GLU A 30 1.80 -2.34 -7.19
CA GLU A 30 3.06 -2.55 -7.89
C GLU A 30 4.05 -1.41 -7.61
N GLU A 31 3.61 -0.16 -7.80
CA GLU A 31 4.43 1.01 -7.47
C GLU A 31 4.82 1.06 -5.98
N ALA A 32 3.90 0.69 -5.09
CA ALA A 32 4.17 0.67 -3.66
C ALA A 32 5.17 -0.44 -3.28
N VAL A 33 5.12 -1.59 -3.94
CA VAL A 33 6.07 -2.70 -3.70
C VAL A 33 7.44 -2.35 -4.26
N ASP A 34 7.52 -1.80 -5.46
CA ASP A 34 8.78 -1.40 -6.09
C ASP A 34 9.49 -0.30 -5.29
N ALA A 35 8.72 0.63 -4.72
CA ALA A 35 9.28 1.70 -3.89
C ALA A 35 9.64 1.25 -2.47
N LEU A 36 9.03 0.17 -1.95
CA LEU A 36 9.23 -0.29 -0.56
C LEU A 36 10.70 -0.56 -0.21
N PRO A 37 11.50 -1.31 -1.00
CA PRO A 37 12.93 -1.48 -0.75
C PRO A 37 13.69 -0.15 -0.70
N GLY A 38 13.32 0.79 -1.56
CA GLY A 38 13.94 2.12 -1.63
C GLY A 38 13.68 2.98 -0.38
N TYR A 39 12.62 2.68 0.38
CA TYR A 39 12.30 3.39 1.62
C TYR A 39 12.90 2.75 2.88
N GLY A 40 13.62 1.63 2.72
CA GLY A 40 14.46 1.02 3.76
C GLY A 40 13.80 -0.10 4.56
N GLU A 41 14.64 -0.78 5.34
CA GLU A 41 14.24 -1.84 6.26
C GLU A 41 13.24 -1.30 7.31
N GLY A 42 12.25 -2.12 7.67
CA GLY A 42 11.18 -1.72 8.59
C GLY A 42 10.08 -0.84 7.98
N ALA A 43 10.17 -0.44 6.71
CA ALA A 43 9.05 0.18 6.00
C ALA A 43 7.86 -0.79 5.87
N THR A 44 6.62 -0.30 5.92
CA THR A 44 5.38 -1.12 5.88
C THR A 44 4.44 -0.63 4.79
N ILE A 45 3.70 -1.54 4.15
CA ILE A 45 2.66 -1.20 3.18
C ILE A 45 1.28 -1.23 3.84
N TRP A 46 0.44 -0.27 3.50
CA TRP A 46 -0.93 -0.12 3.94
C TRP A 46 -1.84 0.06 2.73
N ARG A 47 -3.06 -0.43 2.82
CA ARG A 47 -4.11 -0.27 1.81
C ARG A 47 -5.35 0.36 2.44
N ARG A 48 -6.04 1.19 1.67
CA ARG A 48 -7.44 1.54 1.92
C ARG A 48 -8.22 1.60 0.61
N ASP A 49 -9.53 1.55 0.69
CA ASP A 49 -10.39 1.81 -0.47
C ASP A 49 -10.95 3.23 -0.37
N VAL A 50 -10.80 4.00 -1.45
CA VAL A 50 -11.24 5.39 -1.55
C VAL A 50 -12.28 5.56 -2.65
N TYR A 51 -13.24 6.44 -2.44
CA TYR A 51 -14.24 6.79 -3.45
C TYR A 51 -13.95 8.20 -3.97
N ARG A 52 -13.73 8.34 -5.28
CA ARG A 52 -13.64 9.65 -5.94
C ARG A 52 -15.03 10.04 -6.40
N THR A 53 -15.72 10.83 -5.57
CA THR A 53 -17.12 11.23 -5.82
C THR A 53 -17.24 12.49 -6.69
N ALA A 54 -16.16 13.25 -6.81
CA ALA A 54 -16.02 14.40 -7.71
C ALA A 54 -14.51 14.61 -7.99
N PRO A 55 -14.13 15.40 -9.02
CA PRO A 55 -12.74 15.84 -9.16
C PRO A 55 -12.26 16.43 -7.83
N PHE A 56 -11.14 15.92 -7.31
CA PHE A 56 -10.52 16.37 -6.05
C PHE A 56 -11.31 16.07 -4.74
N VAL A 57 -12.43 15.34 -4.78
CA VAL A 57 -13.14 14.91 -3.56
C VAL A 57 -12.94 13.41 -3.33
N THR A 58 -12.06 13.11 -2.36
CA THR A 58 -11.79 11.74 -1.92
C THR A 58 -12.55 11.46 -0.62
N LYS A 59 -13.56 10.59 -0.66
CA LYS A 59 -14.18 10.05 0.56
C LYS A 59 -13.53 8.73 0.94
N THR A 60 -13.07 8.65 2.17
CA THR A 60 -12.50 7.42 2.74
C THR A 60 -13.58 6.70 3.53
N GLN A 61 -13.97 5.49 3.12
CA GLN A 61 -14.91 4.67 3.92
C GLN A 61 -14.19 3.80 4.95
N ASN A 62 -12.98 3.31 4.62
CA ASN A 62 -12.25 2.35 5.44
C ASN A 62 -10.92 2.94 5.95
N PRO A 63 -10.57 2.72 7.23
CA PRO A 63 -9.25 3.08 7.73
C PRO A 63 -8.16 2.29 6.99
N TRP A 64 -6.94 2.83 7.02
CA TRP A 64 -5.75 2.14 6.53
C TRP A 64 -5.60 0.77 7.20
N ARG A 65 -5.33 -0.26 6.39
CA ARG A 65 -5.03 -1.62 6.86
C ARG A 65 -3.63 -1.98 6.41
N GLN A 66 -2.78 -2.40 7.34
CA GLN A 66 -1.46 -2.90 6.99
C GLN A 66 -1.63 -4.20 6.19
N VAL A 67 -0.83 -4.36 5.15
CA VAL A 67 -0.85 -5.52 4.26
C VAL A 67 0.53 -6.13 4.25
N GLU A 68 0.57 -7.46 4.34
CA GLU A 68 1.81 -8.22 4.19
C GLU A 68 2.18 -8.29 2.72
N VAL A 69 3.43 -8.01 2.41
CA VAL A 69 3.95 -8.15 1.05
C VAL A 69 4.52 -9.56 0.93
N PRO A 70 4.01 -10.40 0.01
CA PRO A 70 4.57 -11.72 -0.21
C PRO A 70 6.03 -11.55 -0.65
N GLY A 71 6.96 -12.12 0.13
CA GLY A 71 8.41 -11.93 -0.02
C GLY A 71 9.11 -11.32 1.19
N ARG A 72 8.38 -10.74 2.16
CA ARG A 72 8.97 -10.32 3.47
C ARG A 72 8.70 -11.29 4.62
N ALA A 73 7.78 -12.23 4.46
CA ALA A 73 7.48 -13.24 5.47
C ALA A 73 8.49 -14.42 5.48
N ASP A 74 9.33 -14.54 4.46
CA ASP A 74 10.24 -15.69 4.28
C ASP A 74 11.64 -15.52 4.91
N THR A 75 11.92 -14.47 5.68
CA THR A 75 13.23 -14.35 6.38
C THR A 75 13.16 -14.77 7.85
N ARG A 76 12.21 -15.64 8.22
CA ARG A 76 12.14 -16.29 9.54
C ARG A 76 11.97 -17.81 9.45
N GLU A 77 12.90 -18.48 8.78
CA GLU A 77 13.27 -19.89 8.97
C GLU A 77 14.55 -20.09 8.14
N THR A 78 15.72 -20.53 8.61
CA THR A 78 16.12 -21.32 9.78
C THR A 78 17.53 -20.86 10.22
N ARG A 79 17.65 -20.39 11.46
CA ARG A 79 18.90 -20.49 12.24
C ARG A 79 18.74 -21.67 13.19
N GLU A 80 18.97 -22.87 12.69
CA GLU A 80 19.23 -24.10 13.45
C GLU A 80 20.06 -24.96 12.50
N GLY A 81 21.24 -25.50 12.78
CA GLY A 81 22.12 -25.57 13.94
C GLY A 81 23.39 -26.28 13.46
N GLU A 82 24.47 -26.15 14.21
CA GLU A 82 25.76 -26.80 13.98
C GLU A 82 25.65 -28.33 13.81
N GLY A 83 26.55 -28.91 13.01
CA GLY A 83 26.74 -30.35 12.85
C GLY A 83 27.83 -30.69 11.84
#